data_AF-A0A6X8KHA0-F1
#
_entry.id   AF-A0A6X8KHA0-F1
#
_cell.length_a   1.000
_cell.length_b   1.000
_cell.length_c   1.000
_cell.angle_alpha   90.00
_cell.angle_beta   90.00
_cell.angle_gamma   90.00
#
_symmetry.space_group_name_H-M   'P 1'
#
loop_
_entity.id
_entity.type
_entity.pdbx_description
1 polymer ?
#
loop_
_entity_poly.entity_id
_entity_poly.type
_entity_poly.pdbx_seq_one_letter_code
_entity_poly.pdbx_strand_id
1 'polypeptide(L)'
;MGMQMKNFKKMMTLMALCLSVAITTSGYATTLPDIPEPLKNGTGAIDNNGVIYVGLGTAGTSWYKIDLKKQHKDWERIKSFPGGAREQSVSVFLNDELYVFGGV
;
A
#
# COMPACT_ATOMS: atom_id res chain seq x y z
N MET A 1 29.35 15.53 -46.94
CA MET A 1 29.29 14.72 -45.71
C MET A 1 28.64 15.43 -44.50
N GLY A 2 28.62 16.77 -44.41
CA GLY A 2 28.11 17.48 -43.22
C GLY A 2 26.58 17.56 -43.04
N MET A 3 25.78 17.44 -44.10
CA MET A 3 24.32 17.57 -44.03
C MET A 3 23.62 16.30 -43.52
N GLN A 4 24.11 15.12 -43.93
CA GLN A 4 23.62 13.82 -43.45
C GLN A 4 23.87 13.62 -41.95
N MET A 5 25.04 14.04 -41.46
CA MET A 5 25.42 13.91 -40.06
C MET A 5 24.62 14.84 -39.12
N LYS A 6 24.16 16.00 -39.63
CA LYS A 6 23.24 16.91 -38.89
C LYS A 6 21.84 16.30 -38.74
N ASN A 7 21.34 15.63 -39.79
CA ASN A 7 20.02 14.99 -39.76
C ASN A 7 20.02 13.76 -38.83
N PHE A 8 21.12 12.99 -38.80
CA PHE A 8 21.28 11.86 -37.88
C PHE A 8 21.30 12.31 -36.41
N LYS A 9 22.03 13.38 -36.08
CA LYS A 9 22.03 13.95 -34.72
C LYS A 9 20.65 14.46 -34.30
N LYS A 10 19.94 15.18 -35.18
CA LYS A 10 18.56 15.63 -34.92
C LYS A 10 17.60 14.47 -34.68
N MET A 11 17.71 13.38 -35.45
CA MET A 11 16.93 12.16 -35.25
C MET A 11 17.20 11.53 -33.87
N MET A 12 18.47 11.41 -33.48
CA MET A 12 18.86 10.90 -32.16
C MET A 12 18.39 11.78 -31.01
N THR A 13 18.45 13.11 -31.16
CA THR A 13 17.94 14.05 -30.16
C THR A 13 16.41 13.97 -30.04
N LEU A 14 15.69 13.82 -31.15
CA LEU A 14 14.23 13.68 -31.14
C LEU A 14 13.79 12.34 -30.51
N MET A 15 14.52 11.26 -30.75
CA MET A 15 14.27 9.95 -30.16
C MET A 15 14.53 9.94 -28.65
N ALA A 16 15.60 10.58 -28.18
CA ALA A 16 15.88 10.75 -26.74
C ALA A 16 14.79 11.57 -26.03
N LEU A 17 14.26 12.61 -26.70
CA LEU A 17 13.17 13.42 -26.16
C LEU A 17 11.87 12.61 -26.03
N CYS A 18 11.51 11.79 -27.03
CA CYS A 18 10.34 10.90 -26.97
C CYS A 18 10.43 9.84 -25.84
N LEU A 19 11.62 9.30 -25.56
CA LEU A 19 11.81 8.35 -24.45
C LEU A 19 11.62 8.99 -23.07
N SER A 20 11.98 10.28 -22.92
CA SER A 20 11.88 10.97 -21.62
C SER A 20 10.44 11.31 -21.20
N VAL A 21 9.51 11.48 -22.16
CA VAL A 21 8.09 11.79 -21.87
C VAL A 21 7.30 10.55 -21.43
N ALA A 22 7.82 9.34 -21.70
CA ALA A 22 7.13 8.08 -21.39
C ALA A 22 7.26 7.63 -19.92
N ILE A 23 7.97 8.38 -19.08
CA ILE A 23 8.20 8.02 -17.66
C ILE A 23 7.46 9.00 -16.74
N THR A 24 6.16 9.17 -16.97
CA THR A 24 5.27 9.73 -15.94
C THR A 24 4.58 8.56 -15.26
N THR A 25 5.13 8.10 -14.14
CA THR A 25 4.37 7.24 -13.23
C THR A 25 3.23 8.08 -12.70
N SER A 26 2.03 7.82 -13.16
CA SER A 26 0.86 8.52 -12.66
C SER A 26 0.68 8.16 -11.19
N GLY A 27 0.87 9.15 -10.32
CA GLY A 27 0.72 9.02 -8.86
C GLY A 27 -0.75 8.99 -8.43
N TYR A 28 -1.57 8.16 -9.07
CA TYR A 28 -2.96 7.98 -8.66
C TYR A 28 -3.02 7.09 -7.42
N ALA A 29 -3.86 7.48 -6.46
CA ALA A 29 -4.25 6.59 -5.39
C ALA A 29 -4.99 5.40 -6.00
N THR A 30 -4.54 4.18 -5.69
CA THR A 30 -5.25 2.95 -6.01
C THR A 30 -5.95 2.44 -4.75
N THR A 31 -7.09 1.77 -4.92
CA THR A 31 -7.86 1.21 -3.81
C THR A 31 -7.51 -0.26 -3.61
N LEU A 32 -7.46 -0.69 -2.35
CA LEU A 32 -7.53 -2.10 -2.01
C LEU A 32 -8.99 -2.57 -2.13
N PRO A 33 -9.24 -3.90 -2.20
CA PRO A 33 -10.59 -4.43 -2.03
C PRO A 33 -11.19 -3.97 -0.70
N ASP A 34 -12.52 -3.92 -0.66
CA ASP A 34 -13.25 -3.58 0.56
C ASP A 34 -12.90 -4.56 1.69
N ILE A 35 -12.70 -4.01 2.90
CA ILE A 35 -12.54 -4.82 4.10
C ILE A 35 -13.87 -5.55 4.37
N PRO A 36 -13.87 -6.82 4.82
CA PRO A 36 -15.09 -7.61 4.97
C PRO A 36 -16.17 -6.99 5.87
N GLU A 37 -15.78 -6.08 6.77
CA GLU A 37 -16.67 -5.37 7.68
C GLU A 37 -16.34 -3.87 7.69
N PRO A 38 -17.34 -2.97 7.90
CA PRO A 38 -17.08 -1.54 8.03
C PRO A 38 -16.06 -1.24 9.12
N LEU A 39 -15.03 -0.47 8.79
CA LEU A 39 -13.94 -0.12 9.69
C LEU A 39 -13.85 1.40 9.86
N LYS A 40 -14.30 1.88 11.01
CA LYS A 40 -14.16 3.27 11.50
C LYS A 40 -13.53 3.24 12.89
N ASN A 41 -12.73 4.25 13.21
CA ASN A 41 -12.01 4.37 14.49
C ASN A 41 -11.14 3.15 14.82
N GLY A 42 -10.74 2.37 13.81
CA GLY A 42 -9.83 1.24 13.95
C GLY A 42 -8.37 1.69 13.95
N THR A 43 -7.47 0.72 13.78
CA THR A 43 -6.03 0.95 13.67
C THR A 43 -5.42 0.05 12.62
N GLY A 44 -4.16 0.30 12.26
CA GLY A 44 -3.44 -0.56 11.33
C GLY A 44 -1.94 -0.29 11.26
N ALA A 45 -1.22 -1.27 10.74
CA ALA A 45 0.22 -1.22 10.51
C ALA A 45 0.57 -2.05 9.26
N ILE A 46 1.76 -1.84 8.72
CA ILE A 46 2.32 -2.64 7.63
C ILE A 46 3.63 -3.27 8.10
N ASP A 47 3.85 -4.54 7.77
CA ASP A 47 5.12 -5.21 8.06
C ASP A 47 6.19 -4.95 7.00
N ASN A 48 7.42 -5.42 7.27
CA ASN A 48 8.56 -5.29 6.36
C ASN A 48 8.39 -6.06 5.03
N ASN A 49 7.42 -6.98 4.96
CA ASN A 49 7.14 -7.79 3.79
C ASN A 49 6.00 -7.23 2.93
N GLY A 50 5.35 -6.14 3.35
CA GLY A 50 4.23 -5.55 2.63
C GLY A 50 2.89 -6.20 2.95
N VAL A 51 2.75 -6.84 4.12
CA VAL A 51 1.45 -7.27 4.64
C VAL A 51 0.89 -6.14 5.50
N ILE A 52 -0.31 -5.67 5.14
CA ILE A 52 -1.06 -4.70 5.93
C ILE A 52 -1.93 -5.46 6.94
N TYR A 53 -1.98 -4.98 8.17
CA TYR A 53 -2.85 -5.46 9.24
C TYR A 53 -3.79 -4.32 9.66
N VAL A 54 -5.09 -4.60 9.75
CA VAL A 54 -6.10 -3.64 10.20
C VAL A 54 -7.10 -4.31 11.14
N GLY A 55 -7.65 -3.57 12.08
CA GLY A 55 -8.67 -4.11 12.99
C GLY A 55 -9.18 -3.07 13.97
N LEU A 56 -9.95 -3.56 14.95
CA LEU A 56 -10.55 -2.75 16.01
C LEU A 56 -11.57 -1.71 15.48
N GLY A 57 -11.90 -0.70 16.29
CA GLY A 57 -12.93 0.27 15.95
C GLY A 57 -14.31 -0.40 15.87
N THR A 58 -15.06 -0.07 14.83
CA THR A 58 -16.34 -0.71 14.53
C THR A 58 -16.23 -2.20 14.20
N ALA A 59 -15.03 -2.73 13.95
CA ALA A 59 -14.80 -4.18 13.81
C ALA A 59 -14.66 -4.91 15.16
N GLY A 60 -14.80 -4.19 16.29
CA GLY A 60 -14.78 -4.76 17.63
C GLY A 60 -13.42 -5.35 17.98
N THR A 61 -13.34 -6.69 18.10
CA THR A 61 -12.08 -7.41 18.33
C THR A 61 -11.50 -8.05 17.07
N SER A 62 -12.16 -7.92 15.92
CA SER A 62 -11.72 -8.52 14.66
C SER A 62 -10.46 -7.83 14.13
N TRP A 63 -9.60 -8.65 13.51
CA TRP A 63 -8.42 -8.21 12.77
C TRP A 63 -8.36 -8.91 11.42
N TYR A 64 -7.81 -8.22 10.44
CA TYR A 64 -7.65 -8.66 9.08
C TYR A 64 -6.23 -8.34 8.60
N LYS A 65 -5.70 -9.16 7.68
CA LYS A 65 -4.46 -8.87 6.98
C LYS A 65 -4.63 -8.99 5.47
N ILE A 66 -3.81 -8.28 4.70
CA ILE A 66 -3.73 -8.39 3.24
C ILE A 66 -2.27 -8.31 2.80
N ASP A 67 -1.85 -9.28 1.99
CA ASP A 67 -0.49 -9.34 1.45
C ASP A 67 -0.44 -8.65 0.09
N LEU A 68 0.26 -7.51 0.01
CA LEU A 68 0.34 -6.71 -1.21
C LEU A 68 1.16 -7.35 -2.33
N LYS A 69 1.97 -8.37 -2.01
CA LYS A 69 2.77 -9.11 -3.00
C LYS A 69 1.97 -10.21 -3.68
N LYS A 70 0.79 -10.59 -3.15
CA LYS A 70 -0.07 -11.57 -3.82
C LYS A 70 -0.65 -11.00 -5.11
N GLN A 71 -0.75 -11.89 -6.11
CA GLN A 71 -1.42 -11.60 -7.38
C GLN A 71 -2.89 -11.26 -7.16
N HIS A 72 -3.58 -12.08 -6.37
CA HIS A 72 -4.93 -11.84 -5.88
C HIS A 72 -4.84 -11.35 -4.43
N LYS A 73 -5.19 -10.08 -4.23
CA LYS A 73 -5.15 -9.42 -2.93
C LYS A 73 -6.51 -9.59 -2.32
N ASP A 74 -6.58 -10.29 -1.20
CA ASP A 74 -7.81 -10.51 -0.44
C ASP A 74 -7.52 -10.36 1.05
N TRP A 75 -8.49 -9.83 1.79
CA TRP A 75 -8.42 -9.71 3.24
C TRP A 75 -8.64 -11.06 3.91
N GLU A 76 -7.68 -11.46 4.73
CA GLU A 76 -7.74 -12.68 5.55
C GLU A 76 -8.03 -12.29 7.01
N ARG A 77 -9.09 -12.84 7.59
CA ARG A 77 -9.36 -12.66 9.02
C ARG A 77 -8.32 -13.41 9.84
N ILE A 78 -7.73 -12.73 10.82
CA ILE A 78 -6.75 -13.30 11.76
C ILE A 78 -7.31 -13.37 13.17
N LYS A 79 -6.50 -13.85 14.12
CA LYS A 79 -6.89 -14.00 15.51
C LYS A 79 -7.42 -12.67 16.08
N SER A 80 -8.56 -12.74 16.76
CA SER A 80 -9.16 -11.59 17.43
C SER A 80 -8.24 -11.02 18.52
N PHE A 81 -8.33 -9.71 18.73
CA PHE A 81 -7.57 -9.02 19.76
C PHE A 81 -8.04 -9.45 21.15
N PRO A 82 -7.12 -9.90 22.04
CA PRO A 82 -7.50 -10.39 23.36
C PRO A 82 -7.87 -9.27 24.35
N GLY A 83 -7.49 -8.01 24.08
CA GLY A 83 -7.68 -6.87 24.99
C GLY A 83 -9.07 -6.22 24.98
N GLY A 84 -10.07 -6.90 24.42
CA GLY A 84 -11.44 -6.39 24.22
C GLY A 84 -11.57 -5.45 23.01
N ALA A 85 -12.80 -5.04 22.71
CA ALA A 85 -13.02 -4.03 21.67
C ALA A 85 -12.39 -2.70 22.08
N ARG A 86 -11.83 -1.98 21.11
CA ARG A 86 -11.18 -0.67 21.32
C ARG A 86 -11.45 0.23 20.13
N GLU A 87 -11.66 1.51 20.38
CA GLU A 87 -11.67 2.54 19.35
C GLU A 87 -10.49 3.51 19.51
N GLN A 88 -10.03 4.07 18.39
CA GLN A 88 -8.95 5.07 18.34
C GLN A 88 -7.61 4.56 18.93
N SER A 89 -7.37 3.24 18.88
CA SER A 89 -6.06 2.68 19.18
C SER A 89 -5.03 3.06 18.11
N VAL A 90 -3.76 3.03 18.48
CA VAL A 90 -2.62 3.17 17.55
C VAL A 90 -1.85 1.86 17.50
N SER A 91 -1.36 1.46 16.33
CA SER A 91 -0.55 0.25 16.19
C SER A 91 0.76 0.49 15.44
N VAL A 92 1.77 -0.34 15.75
CA VAL A 92 3.04 -0.40 15.03
C VAL A 92 3.44 -1.84 14.81
N PHE A 93 4.07 -2.12 13.68
CA PHE A 93 4.74 -3.40 13.45
C PHE A 93 6.23 -3.21 13.71
N LEU A 94 6.80 -3.99 14.63
CA LEU A 94 8.18 -3.90 15.06
C LEU A 94 8.69 -5.30 15.42
N ASN A 95 9.89 -5.67 14.96
CA ASN A 95 10.53 -6.97 15.28
C ASN A 95 9.61 -8.19 15.06
N ASP A 96 8.94 -8.24 13.91
CA ASP A 96 8.00 -9.32 13.54
C ASP A 96 6.76 -9.44 14.43
N GLU A 97 6.45 -8.40 15.21
CA GLU A 97 5.30 -8.33 16.08
C GLU A 97 4.45 -7.08 15.82
N LEU A 98 3.13 -7.22 16.01
CA LEU A 98 2.16 -6.15 15.92
C LEU A 98 1.80 -5.69 17.34
N TYR A 99 2.14 -4.45 17.67
CA TYR A 99 1.81 -3.81 18.95
C TYR A 99 0.61 -2.89 18.79
N VAL A 100 -0.27 -2.89 19.79
CA VAL A 100 -1.47 -2.04 19.86
C VAL A 100 -1.44 -1.24 21.15
N PHE A 101 -1.63 0.06 21.06
CA PHE A 101 -1.55 1.00 22.18
C PHE A 101 -2.86 1.74 22.39
N GLY A 102 -3.30 1.78 23.65
CA GLY A 102 -4.43 2.60 24.10
C GLY A 102 -5.75 2.27 23.40
N GLY A 103 -6.55 3.32 23.20
CA GLY A 103 -7.93 3.23 22.76
C GLY A 103 -8.93 3.07 23.91
N VAL A 104 -10.17 3.49 23.65
CA VAL A 104 -11.31 3.44 24.59
C VAL A 104 -12.27 2.32 24.25
#